data_AF-A0A0C1U6X6-F1
#
_entry.id   AF-A0A0C1U6X6-F1
#
_cell.length_a   1.000
_cell.length_b   1.000
_cell.length_c   1.000
_cell.angle_alpha   90.00
_cell.angle_beta   90.00
_cell.angle_gamma   90.00
#
_symmetry.space_group_name_H-M   'P 1'
#
loop_
_entity.id
_entity.type
_entity.pdbx_description
1 polymer ?
#
loop_
_entity_poly.entity_id
_entity_poly.type
_entity_poly.pdbx_seq_one_letter_code
_entity_poly.pdbx_strand_id
1 'polypeptide(L)'
;MLKAKLNEIMLNNNIAFSVMVNLDDNNIENIGNKTELEYFSLVENIFGNIEHIHALNDSLKGQIMPQSWKQGNVKCLVCKPADNVIVGLFYNEERTTIESYRFGKTLNDIIKGAWGTYK
;
A
#
# COMPACT_ATOMS: atom_id res chain seq x y z
N MET A 1 -17.55 2.05 1.97
CA MET A 1 -17.12 3.45 2.22
C MET A 1 -15.60 3.60 2.17
N LEU A 2 -14.86 2.73 2.86
CA LEU A 2 -13.39 2.78 2.90
C LEU A 2 -12.71 2.64 1.54
N LYS A 3 -13.17 1.70 0.69
CA LYS A 3 -12.72 1.53 -0.70
C LYS A 3 -12.82 2.82 -1.53
N ALA A 4 -13.95 3.54 -1.41
CA ALA A 4 -14.15 4.79 -2.13
C ALA A 4 -13.19 5.89 -1.64
N LYS A 5 -12.96 5.95 -0.32
CA LYS A 5 -11.99 6.89 0.26
C LYS A 5 -10.55 6.56 -0.15
N LEU A 6 -10.19 5.28 -0.18
CA LEU A 6 -8.89 4.83 -0.67
C LEU A 6 -8.71 5.19 -2.15
N ASN A 7 -9.74 4.98 -2.97
CA ASN A 7 -9.70 5.39 -4.38
C ASN A 7 -9.51 6.91 -4.55
N GLU A 8 -10.18 7.74 -3.74
CA GLU A 8 -9.97 9.20 -3.73
C GLU A 8 -8.52 9.57 -3.34
N ILE A 9 -7.98 8.93 -2.30
CA ILE A 9 -6.58 9.12 -1.87
C ILE A 9 -5.63 8.74 -3.01
N MET A 10 -5.88 7.62 -3.69
CA MET A 10 -5.06 7.16 -4.80
C MET A 10 -5.04 8.17 -5.95
N LEU A 11 -6.22 8.65 -6.38
CA LEU A 11 -6.34 9.65 -7.44
C LEU A 11 -5.62 10.96 -7.08
N ASN A 12 -5.80 11.45 -5.86
CA ASN A 12 -5.18 12.69 -5.40
C ASN A 12 -3.65 12.62 -5.28
N ASN A 13 -3.08 11.40 -5.22
CA ASN A 13 -1.65 11.18 -4.97
C ASN A 13 -0.94 10.47 -6.13
N ASN A 14 -1.59 10.33 -7.29
CA ASN A 14 -1.08 9.64 -8.47
C ASN A 14 -0.63 8.20 -8.17
N ILE A 15 -1.49 7.44 -7.48
CA ILE A 15 -1.28 6.02 -7.19
C ILE A 15 -2.08 5.20 -8.20
N ALA A 16 -1.36 4.41 -9.01
CA ALA A 16 -1.95 3.62 -10.08
C ALA A 16 -2.77 2.42 -9.56
N PHE A 17 -2.25 1.75 -8.53
CA PHE A 17 -2.84 0.50 -8.05
C PHE A 17 -2.69 0.33 -6.54
N SER A 18 -3.66 -0.31 -5.90
CA SER A 18 -3.60 -0.65 -4.49
C SER A 18 -4.14 -2.05 -4.21
N VAL A 19 -3.52 -2.71 -3.24
CA VAL A 19 -4.00 -3.93 -2.62
C VAL A 19 -4.34 -3.61 -1.16
N MET A 20 -5.58 -3.83 -0.77
CA MET A 20 -6.05 -3.73 0.61
C MET A 20 -6.37 -5.12 1.12
N VAL A 21 -5.79 -5.50 2.25
CA VAL A 21 -5.97 -6.83 2.85
C VAL A 21 -6.51 -6.69 4.25
N ASN A 22 -7.61 -7.37 4.54
CA ASN A 22 -8.07 -7.65 5.88
C ASN A 22 -7.60 -9.07 6.28
N LEU A 23 -6.80 -9.14 7.33
CA LEU A 23 -6.15 -10.38 7.78
C LEU A 23 -7.08 -11.24 8.64
N ASP A 24 -8.17 -10.70 9.17
CA ASP A 24 -9.11 -11.47 10.00
C ASP A 24 -9.92 -12.46 9.16
N ASP A 25 -10.30 -12.05 7.94
CA ASP A 25 -11.11 -12.83 7.00
C ASP A 25 -10.35 -13.19 5.70
N ASN A 26 -9.07 -12.81 5.60
CA ASN A 26 -8.23 -12.96 4.41
C ASN A 26 -8.82 -12.30 3.15
N ASN A 27 -9.68 -11.28 3.30
CA ASN A 27 -10.24 -10.56 2.17
C ASN A 27 -9.17 -9.67 1.52
N ILE A 28 -9.00 -9.82 0.21
CA ILE A 28 -8.07 -9.04 -0.61
C ILE A 28 -8.87 -8.22 -1.62
N GLU A 29 -8.77 -6.90 -1.51
CA GLU A 29 -9.39 -5.96 -2.43
C GLU A 29 -8.34 -5.24 -3.27
N ASN A 30 -8.52 -5.30 -4.58
CA ASN A 30 -7.71 -4.59 -5.55
C ASN A 30 -8.45 -3.34 -6.03
N ILE A 31 -7.74 -2.21 -6.10
CA ILE A 31 -8.27 -0.90 -6.52
C ILE A 31 -7.31 -0.28 -7.54
N GLY A 32 -7.85 0.39 -8.54
CA GLY A 32 -7.08 1.02 -9.61
C GLY A 32 -6.70 0.04 -10.72
N ASN A 33 -5.69 0.41 -11.51
CA ASN A 33 -5.31 -0.32 -12.72
C ASN A 33 -3.82 -0.68 -12.70
N LYS A 34 -3.52 -1.97 -12.46
CA LYS A 34 -2.13 -2.46 -12.44
C LYS A 34 -1.39 -2.31 -13.78
N THR A 35 -2.09 -2.14 -14.91
CA THR A 35 -1.43 -1.97 -16.22
C THR A 35 -0.80 -0.58 -16.40
N GLU A 36 -1.08 0.36 -15.49
CA GLU A 36 -0.44 1.68 -15.46
C GLU A 36 0.94 1.65 -14.77
N LEU A 37 1.30 0.51 -14.17
CA LEU A 37 2.64 0.27 -13.60
C LEU A 37 3.58 -0.20 -14.71
N GLU A 38 4.83 0.29 -14.70
CA GLU A 38 5.86 -0.18 -15.65
C GLU A 38 6.16 -1.69 -15.48
N TYR A 39 6.07 -2.19 -14.24
CA TYR A 39 6.34 -3.59 -13.88
C TYR A 39 5.32 -4.09 -12.85
N PHE A 40 4.55 -5.14 -13.20
CA PHE A 40 3.55 -5.69 -12.29
C PHE A 40 4.09 -6.75 -11.31
N SER A 41 5.27 -7.32 -11.58
CA SER A 41 5.81 -8.43 -10.79
C SER A 41 6.01 -8.08 -9.31
N LEU A 42 6.22 -6.79 -8.99
CA LEU A 42 6.34 -6.36 -7.59
C LEU A 42 5.05 -6.59 -6.80
N VAL A 43 3.89 -6.45 -7.46
CA VAL A 43 2.59 -6.74 -6.85
C VAL A 43 2.50 -8.22 -6.49
N GLU A 44 2.87 -9.11 -7.42
CA GLU A 44 2.82 -10.57 -7.21
C GLU A 44 3.84 -11.04 -6.18
N ASN A 45 5.02 -10.45 -6.15
CA ASN A 45 6.05 -10.80 -5.18
C ASN A 45 5.64 -10.49 -3.74
N ILE A 46 4.89 -9.40 -3.53
CA ILE A 46 4.51 -8.94 -2.18
C ILE A 46 3.12 -9.44 -1.78
N PHE A 47 2.16 -9.48 -2.72
CA PHE A 47 0.74 -9.78 -2.45
C PHE A 47 0.18 -10.93 -3.31
N GLY A 48 1.03 -11.75 -3.94
CA GLY A 48 0.59 -12.79 -4.88
C GLY A 48 -0.16 -13.96 -4.26
N ASN A 49 0.02 -14.22 -2.96
CA ASN A 49 -0.76 -15.22 -2.23
C ASN A 49 -0.92 -14.84 -0.75
N ILE A 50 -1.89 -15.46 -0.08
CA ILE A 50 -2.24 -15.13 1.30
C ILE A 50 -1.15 -15.51 2.31
N GLU A 51 -0.40 -16.58 2.07
CA GLU A 51 0.69 -17.01 2.94
C GLU A 51 1.83 -15.98 2.98
N HIS A 52 2.18 -15.43 1.82
CA HIS A 52 3.15 -14.35 1.68
C HIS A 52 2.66 -13.07 2.37
N ILE A 53 1.36 -12.78 2.31
CA ILE A 53 0.78 -11.61 2.99
C ILE A 53 0.84 -11.77 4.51
N HIS A 54 0.59 -12.97 5.04
CA HIS A 54 0.78 -13.25 6.46
C HIS A 54 2.25 -13.16 6.88
N ALA A 55 3.17 -13.70 6.08
CA ALA A 55 4.61 -13.57 6.32
C ALA A 55 5.06 -12.10 6.27
N LEU A 56 4.53 -11.31 5.33
CA LEU A 56 4.72 -9.87 5.28
C LEU A 56 4.21 -9.22 6.57
N ASN A 57 2.98 -9.52 6.99
CA ASN A 57 2.42 -8.99 8.22
C ASN A 57 3.31 -9.25 9.43
N ASP A 58 3.82 -10.48 9.56
CA ASP A 58 4.71 -10.87 10.64
C ASP A 58 6.03 -10.10 10.58
N SER A 59 6.61 -9.94 9.38
CA SER A 59 7.85 -9.17 9.18
C SER A 59 7.70 -7.68 9.53
N LEU A 60 6.48 -7.15 9.43
CA LEU A 60 6.16 -5.75 9.75
C LEU A 60 5.95 -5.51 11.25
N LYS A 61 5.84 -6.55 12.08
CA LYS A 61 5.65 -6.40 13.53
C LYS A 61 6.85 -5.68 14.15
N GLY A 62 6.59 -4.59 14.86
CA GLY A 62 7.62 -3.75 15.50
C GLY A 62 8.41 -2.85 14.55
N GLN A 63 8.13 -2.89 13.25
CA GLN A 63 8.75 -1.99 12.28
C GLN A 63 8.14 -0.60 12.34
N ILE A 64 8.95 0.42 12.04
CA ILE A 64 8.46 1.79 11.83
C ILE A 64 7.74 1.83 10.48
N MET A 65 6.49 2.31 10.46
CA MET A 65 5.70 2.43 9.24
C MET A 65 5.79 3.84 8.63
N PRO A 66 5.67 3.99 7.29
CA PRO A 66 5.46 2.92 6.31
C PRO A 66 6.75 2.18 5.94
N GLN A 67 6.60 1.02 5.33
CA GLN A 67 7.68 0.29 4.68
C GLN A 67 7.57 0.41 3.17
N SER A 68 8.68 0.30 2.44
CA SER A 68 8.64 0.42 0.99
C SER A 68 9.63 -0.47 0.27
N TRP A 69 9.23 -0.99 -0.88
CA TRP A 69 10.03 -1.77 -1.80
C TRP A 69 10.03 -1.12 -3.17
N LYS A 70 11.09 -1.34 -3.95
CA LYS A 70 11.22 -0.79 -5.30
C LYS A 70 11.70 -1.88 -6.25
N GLN A 71 11.13 -1.92 -7.45
CA GLN A 71 11.59 -2.76 -8.56
C GLN A 71 11.56 -1.91 -9.84
N GLY A 72 12.74 -1.62 -10.42
CA GLY A 72 12.83 -0.64 -11.49
C GLY A 72 12.32 0.71 -10.99
N ASN A 73 11.39 1.34 -11.72
CA ASN A 73 10.73 2.58 -11.29
C ASN A 73 9.47 2.33 -10.46
N VAL A 74 8.94 1.12 -10.39
CA VAL A 74 7.74 0.83 -9.60
C VAL A 74 8.11 0.76 -8.12
N LYS A 75 7.38 1.53 -7.31
CA LYS A 75 7.49 1.53 -5.86
C LYS A 75 6.21 0.98 -5.24
N CYS A 76 6.40 0.12 -4.25
CA CYS A 76 5.35 -0.32 -3.34
C CYS A 76 5.56 0.38 -2.00
N LEU A 77 4.56 1.11 -1.52
CA LEU A 77 4.48 1.62 -0.17
C LEU A 77 3.46 0.79 0.61
N VAL A 78 3.90 0.13 1.67
CA VAL A 78 3.03 -0.64 2.56
C VAL A 78 2.73 0.16 3.81
N CYS A 79 1.45 0.34 4.07
CA CYS A 79 0.89 0.99 5.24
C CYS A 79 0.13 -0.04 6.10
N LYS A 80 0.13 0.17 7.41
CA LYS A 80 -0.70 -0.59 8.37
C LYS A 80 -1.62 0.37 9.11
N PRO A 81 -2.80 0.69 8.56
CA PRO A 81 -3.75 1.57 9.23
C PRO A 81 -4.41 0.93 10.46
N ALA A 82 -4.43 -0.40 10.55
CA ALA A 82 -4.86 -1.18 11.71
C ALA A 82 -4.00 -2.44 11.82
N ASP A 83 -4.02 -3.11 12.97
CA ASP A 83 -3.18 -4.30 13.21
C ASP A 83 -3.51 -5.44 12.24
N ASN A 84 -4.79 -5.60 11.92
CA ASN A 84 -5.34 -6.60 11.01
C ASN A 84 -5.44 -6.10 9.55
N VAL A 85 -5.00 -4.89 9.21
CA VAL A 85 -5.11 -4.35 7.85
C VAL A 85 -3.76 -4.00 7.26
N ILE A 86 -3.53 -4.44 6.03
CA ILE A 86 -2.37 -4.07 5.21
C ILE A 86 -2.87 -3.35 3.96
N VAL A 87 -2.26 -2.21 3.63
CA VAL A 87 -2.52 -1.48 2.39
C VAL A 87 -1.21 -1.34 1.64
N GLY A 88 -1.11 -1.99 0.48
CA GLY A 88 -0.05 -1.78 -0.50
C GLY A 88 -0.48 -0.73 -1.53
N LEU A 89 0.37 0.27 -1.76
CA LEU A 89 0.17 1.34 -2.73
C LEU A 89 1.27 1.28 -3.76
N PHE A 90 0.90 1.17 -5.04
CA PHE A 90 1.82 0.95 -6.15
C PHE A 90 1.77 2.12 -7.13
N TYR A 91 2.93 2.66 -7.45
CA TYR A 91 3.07 3.81 -8.32
C TYR A 91 4.46 3.83 -8.98
N ASN A 92 4.56 4.51 -10.13
CA ASN A 92 5.84 4.78 -10.77
C ASN A 92 6.50 5.95 -10.00
N GLU A 93 7.70 5.72 -9.46
CA GLU A 93 8.41 6.68 -8.63
C GLU A 93 9.36 7.54 -9.47
N GLU A 94 8.94 8.78 -9.70
CA GLU A 94 9.73 9.80 -10.39
C GLU A 94 10.38 10.79 -9.41
N ARG A 95 10.05 10.71 -8.11
CA ARG A 95 10.55 11.64 -7.09
C ARG A 95 11.97 11.30 -6.67
N THR A 96 12.70 12.30 -6.16
CA THR A 96 14.00 12.07 -5.51
C THR A 96 13.84 11.26 -4.22
N THR A 97 14.93 10.68 -3.70
CA THR A 97 14.91 9.88 -2.47
C THR A 97 14.30 10.63 -1.27
N ILE A 98 14.63 11.91 -1.09
CA ILE A 98 14.14 12.72 0.04
C ILE A 98 12.64 13.00 -0.11
N GLU A 99 12.20 13.36 -1.30
CA GLU A 99 10.78 13.60 -1.60
C GLU A 99 9.98 12.31 -1.46
N SER A 100 10.51 11.20 -1.95
CA SER A 100 9.92 9.87 -1.85
C SER A 100 9.71 9.46 -0.38
N TYR A 101 10.69 9.71 0.48
CA TYR A 101 10.56 9.47 1.91
C TYR A 101 9.45 10.32 2.55
N ARG A 102 9.45 11.63 2.28
CA ARG A 102 8.43 12.56 2.80
C ARG A 102 7.04 12.19 2.32
N PHE A 103 6.91 11.91 1.03
CA PHE A 103 5.67 11.48 0.38
C PHE A 103 5.13 10.20 1.03
N GLY A 104 5.99 9.18 1.20
CA GLY A 104 5.61 7.94 1.85
C GLY A 104 5.07 8.17 3.26
N LYS A 105 5.76 8.99 4.07
CA LYS A 105 5.30 9.32 5.43
C LYS A 105 3.94 10.02 5.42
N THR A 106 3.77 11.05 4.59
CA THR A 106 2.50 11.77 4.44
C THR A 106 1.37 10.84 4.02
N LEU A 107 1.62 9.95 3.05
CA LEU A 107 0.60 9.03 2.55
C LEU A 107 0.19 8.01 3.61
N ASN A 108 1.15 7.50 4.39
CA ASN A 108 0.87 6.64 5.53
C ASN A 108 0.00 7.32 6.60
N ASP A 109 0.27 8.59 6.89
CA ASP A 109 -0.53 9.36 7.86
C ASP A 109 -1.96 9.61 7.33
N ILE A 110 -2.11 9.89 6.04
CA ILE A 110 -3.42 10.02 5.37
C ILE A 110 -4.20 8.70 5.45
N ILE A 111 -3.56 7.57 5.14
CA ILE A 111 -4.19 6.24 5.18
C ILE A 111 -4.61 5.88 6.61
N LYS A 112 -3.74 6.13 7.60
CA LYS A 112 -4.09 5.93 9.02
C LYS A 112 -5.26 6.80 9.45
N GLY A 113 -5.25 8.08 9.09
CA GLY A 113 -6.33 9.01 9.40
C GLY A 113 -7.65 8.57 8.78
N ALA A 114 -7.63 8.14 7.53
CA ALA A 114 -8.81 7.63 6.83
C ALA A 114 -9.43 6.44 7.56
N TRP A 115 -8.64 5.50 8.07
CA TRP A 115 -9.16 4.37 8.85
C TRP A 115 -9.65 4.75 10.25
N GLY A 116 -8.96 5.68 10.92
CA GLY A 116 -9.37 6.17 12.25
C GLY A 116 -10.74 6.85 12.27
N THR A 117 -11.20 7.38 11.14
CA THR A 117 -12.52 8.02 10.99
C THR A 117 -13.67 7.02 10.81
N TYR A 118 -13.41 5.74 10.50
CA TYR A 118 -14.44 4.71 10.30
C TYR A 118 -14.45 3.63 11.40
N LYS A 119 -13.83 3.90 12.56
CA LYS A 119 -13.97 3.07 13.77
C LYS A 119 -15.21 3.47 14.58
#